data_AF-A0A7S1EXY4-F1
#
_entry.id   AF-A0A7S1EXY4-F1
#
_cell.length_a   1.000
_cell.length_b   1.000
_cell.length_c   1.000
_cell.angle_alpha   90.00
_cell.angle_beta   90.00
_cell.angle_gamma   90.00
#
_symmetry.space_group_name_H-M   'P 1'
#
loop_
_entity.id
_entity.type
_entity.pdbx_description
1 polymer ?
#
loop_
_entity_poly.entity_id
_entity_poly.type
_entity_poly.pdbx_seq_one_letter_code
_entity_poly.pdbx_strand_id
1 'polypeptide(L)'
;FTKIVRPARMLRLVRWFPLVSKLRALTLAFTRCRAMLVCAVTCLWLMVFVFAVIFSNAVAGYISDADPGNSYVTDMQTFFGSLLMTMLTLFMTISGGLDWW
;
A
#
# COMPACT_ATOMS: atom_id res chain seq x y z
N PHE A 1 34.66 7.23 -1.63
CA PHE A 1 34.86 7.56 -0.19
C PHE A 1 34.59 9.03 0.19
N THR A 2 34.92 10.05 -0.62
CA THR A 2 34.75 11.48 -0.25
C THR A 2 33.30 12.01 -0.21
N LYS A 3 32.34 11.29 -0.81
CA LYS A 3 30.92 11.71 -0.88
C LYS A 3 30.12 11.47 0.41
N ILE A 4 30.58 10.58 1.29
CA ILE A 4 29.91 10.22 2.56
C ILE A 4 30.31 11.19 3.69
N VAL A 5 31.47 11.85 3.57
CA VAL A 5 31.99 12.76 4.60
C VAL A 5 31.21 14.08 4.67
N ARG A 6 30.63 14.53 3.54
CA ARG A 6 29.80 15.74 3.45
C ARG A 6 28.52 15.65 4.30
N PRO A 7 27.66 14.61 4.17
CA PRO A 7 26.49 14.47 5.04
C PRO A 7 26.90 14.16 6.48
N ALA A 8 28.03 13.49 6.73
CA ALA A 8 28.53 13.25 8.09
C ALA A 8 28.94 14.53 8.84
N ARG A 9 29.52 15.53 8.15
CA ARG A 9 29.77 16.86 8.74
C ARG A 9 28.47 17.61 9.02
N MET A 10 27.52 17.55 8.10
CA MET A 10 26.22 18.20 8.26
C MET A 10 25.41 17.57 9.41
N LEU A 11 25.43 16.24 9.55
CA LEU A 11 24.87 15.50 10.68
C LEU A 11 25.51 15.87 12.03
N ARG A 12 26.81 16.21 12.06
CA ARG A 12 27.47 16.71 13.26
C ARG A 12 26.98 18.11 13.63
N LEU A 13 26.84 19.03 12.67
CA LEU A 13 26.27 20.36 12.93
C LEU A 13 24.81 20.27 13.39
N VAL A 14 24.02 19.40 12.77
CA VAL A 14 22.64 19.05 13.14
C VAL A 14 22.55 18.55 14.60
N ARG A 15 23.56 17.84 15.11
CA ARG A 15 23.59 17.37 16.51
C ARG A 15 23.61 18.49 17.56
N TRP A 16 24.03 19.70 17.19
CA TRP A 16 24.06 20.88 18.08
C TRP A 16 22.82 21.76 17.97
N PHE A 17 21.92 21.50 17.02
CA PHE A 17 20.68 22.26 16.90
C PHE A 17 19.61 21.74 17.89
N PRO A 18 19.03 22.59 18.75
CA PRO A 18 17.93 22.20 19.64
C PRO A 18 16.67 21.76 18.88
N LEU A 19 16.54 22.17 17.61
CA LEU A 19 15.49 21.69 16.69
C LEU A 19 15.55 20.17 16.47
N VAL A 20 16.75 19.60 16.47
CA VAL A 20 16.96 18.16 16.22
C VAL A 20 16.60 17.33 17.45
N SER A 21 16.72 17.89 18.65
CA SER A 21 16.17 17.29 19.87
C SER A 21 14.64 17.20 19.81
N LYS A 22 13.96 18.23 19.29
CA LYS A 22 12.50 18.20 19.05
C LYS A 22 12.11 17.20 17.95
N LEU A 23 12.85 17.17 16.84
CA LEU A 23 12.64 16.17 15.77
C LEU A 23 12.91 14.75 16.28
N ARG A 24 13.92 14.55 17.14
CA ARG A 24 14.19 13.28 17.79
C ARG A 24 13.05 12.84 18.68
N ALA A 25 12.47 13.75 19.47
CA ALA A 25 11.29 13.47 20.29
C ALA A 25 10.09 13.03 19.42
N LEU A 26 9.86 13.69 18.28
CA LEU A 26 8.87 13.27 17.30
C LEU A 26 9.19 11.88 16.73
N THR A 27 10.42 11.63 16.28
CA THR A 27 10.81 10.30 15.76
C THR A 27 10.72 9.21 16.82
N LEU A 28 10.97 9.54 18.09
CA LEU A 28 10.86 8.62 19.22
C LEU A 28 9.38 8.23 19.43
N ALA A 29 8.47 9.20 19.35
CA ALA A 29 7.03 8.96 19.36
C ALA A 29 6.59 8.12 18.14
N PHE A 30 7.10 8.42 16.94
CA PHE A 30 6.87 7.58 15.75
C PHE A 30 7.37 6.15 15.95
N THR A 31 8.55 5.94 16.55
CA THR A 31 9.06 4.58 16.85
C THR A 31 8.23 3.82 17.86
N ARG A 32 7.57 4.51 18.80
CA ARG A 32 6.62 3.89 19.72
C ARG A 32 5.33 3.48 19.00
N CYS A 33 4.81 4.31 18.11
CA CYS A 33 3.58 4.01 17.34
C CYS A 33 3.82 3.05 16.16
N ARG A 34 5.07 2.88 15.71
CA ARG A 34 5.44 2.03 14.57
C ARG A 34 5.00 0.58 14.73
N ALA A 35 5.11 -0.01 15.91
CA ALA A 35 4.68 -1.38 16.13
C ALA A 35 3.17 -1.56 15.88
N MET A 36 2.37 -0.61 16.38
CA MET A 36 0.92 -0.61 16.20
C MET A 36 0.51 -0.30 14.76
N LEU A 37 1.22 0.63 14.11
CA LEU A 37 1.03 0.94 12.68
C LEU A 37 1.39 -0.25 11.78
N VAL A 38 2.50 -0.94 12.06
CA VAL A 38 2.89 -2.14 11.30
C VAL A 38 1.83 -3.22 11.47
N CYS A 39 1.35 -3.45 12.70
CA CYS A 39 0.24 -4.38 12.94
C CYS A 39 -1.01 -3.99 12.15
N ALA A 40 -1.40 -2.71 12.17
CA ALA A 40 -2.55 -2.22 11.40
C ALA A 40 -2.37 -2.42 9.88
N VAL A 41 -1.19 -2.11 9.34
CA VAL A 41 -0.86 -2.32 7.91
C VAL A 41 -0.87 -3.81 7.55
N THR A 42 -0.34 -4.67 8.42
CA THR A 42 -0.39 -6.13 8.24
C THR A 42 -1.83 -6.64 8.24
N CYS A 43 -2.67 -6.19 9.17
CA CYS A 43 -4.10 -6.54 9.21
C CYS A 43 -4.83 -6.06 7.94
N LEU A 44 -4.51 -4.85 7.45
CA LEU A 44 -5.08 -4.31 6.22
C LEU A 44 -4.67 -5.16 5.01
N TRP A 45 -3.39 -5.54 4.90
CA TRP A 45 -2.91 -6.44 3.84
C TRP A 45 -3.59 -7.81 3.86
N LEU A 46 -3.80 -8.38 5.05
CA LEU A 46 -4.52 -9.64 5.21
C LEU A 46 -5.97 -9.54 4.74
N MET A 47 -6.67 -8.47 5.12
CA MET A 47 -8.02 -8.19 4.64
C MET A 47 -8.06 -8.11 3.11
N VAL A 48 -7.20 -7.28 2.51
CA VAL A 48 -7.11 -7.12 1.05
C VAL A 48 -6.84 -8.46 0.36
N PHE A 49 -5.96 -9.29 0.91
CA PHE A 49 -5.66 -10.62 0.37
C PHE A 49 -6.87 -11.55 0.39
N VAL A 50 -7.57 -11.66 1.52
CA VAL A 50 -8.75 -12.52 1.64
C VAL A 50 -9.83 -12.08 0.64
N PHE A 51 -10.13 -10.79 0.58
CA PHE A 51 -11.12 -10.29 -0.38
C PHE A 51 -10.67 -10.46 -1.83
N ALA A 52 -9.41 -10.22 -2.16
CA ALA A 52 -8.89 -10.40 -3.50
C ALA A 52 -9.01 -11.85 -4.00
N VAL A 53 -8.79 -12.84 -3.13
CA VAL A 53 -9.00 -14.25 -3.45
C VAL A 53 -10.47 -14.54 -3.68
N ILE A 54 -11.37 -14.05 -2.81
CA ILE A 54 -12.82 -14.26 -2.97
C ILE A 54 -13.32 -13.67 -4.29
N PHE A 55 -12.95 -12.41 -4.59
CA PHE A 55 -13.36 -11.76 -5.83
C PHE A 55 -12.77 -12.41 -7.07
N SER A 56 -11.50 -12.83 -7.03
CA SER A 56 -10.87 -13.53 -8.17
C SER A 56 -11.58 -14.86 -8.48
N ASN A 57 -11.97 -15.62 -7.45
CA ASN A 57 -12.74 -16.85 -7.63
C ASN A 57 -14.17 -16.57 -8.12
N ALA A 58 -14.84 -15.55 -7.58
CA ALA A 58 -16.19 -15.17 -8.01
C ALA A 58 -16.22 -14.71 -9.48
N VAL A 59 -15.26 -13.88 -9.89
CA VAL A 59 -15.14 -13.42 -11.28
C VAL A 59 -14.78 -14.58 -12.20
N ALA A 60 -13.89 -15.49 -11.79
CA ALA A 60 -13.59 -16.69 -12.59
C ALA A 60 -14.84 -17.55 -12.83
N GLY A 61 -15.67 -17.75 -11.80
CA GLY A 61 -16.96 -18.44 -11.93
C GLY A 61 -17.95 -17.70 -12.82
N TYR A 62 -18.03 -16.37 -12.71
CA TYR A 62 -18.88 -15.55 -13.56
C TYR A 62 -18.45 -15.61 -15.03
N ILE A 63 -17.15 -15.57 -15.32
CA ILE A 63 -16.62 -15.68 -16.69
C ILE A 63 -16.93 -17.06 -17.30
N SER A 64 -16.88 -18.14 -16.50
CA SER A 64 -17.20 -19.48 -17.00
C SER A 64 -18.68 -19.69 -17.34
N ASP A 65 -19.59 -18.99 -16.65
CA ASP A 65 -21.04 -19.05 -16.89
C ASP A 65 -21.56 -17.93 -17.82
N ALA A 66 -20.73 -16.94 -18.16
CA ALA A 66 -21.16 -15.78 -18.94
C ALA A 66 -21.32 -16.08 -20.44
N ASP A 67 -22.39 -15.52 -21.02
CA ASP A 67 -22.64 -15.56 -22.46
C ASP A 67 -21.57 -14.77 -23.24
N PRO A 68 -21.06 -15.27 -24.39
CA PRO A 68 -19.89 -14.72 -25.10
C PRO A 68 -20.04 -13.31 -25.68
N GLY A 69 -21.18 -12.62 -25.48
CA GLY A 69 -21.43 -11.25 -25.95
C GLY A 69 -21.41 -10.15 -24.89
N ASN A 70 -21.11 -10.46 -23.63
CA ASN A 70 -21.31 -9.52 -22.53
C ASN A 70 -20.13 -8.53 -22.37
N SER A 71 -20.37 -7.24 -22.63
CA SER A 71 -19.35 -6.17 -22.57
C SER A 71 -18.73 -5.98 -21.17
N TYR A 72 -19.43 -6.40 -20.11
CA TYR A 72 -18.93 -6.32 -18.74
C TYR A 72 -17.81 -7.33 -18.44
N VAL A 73 -17.70 -8.42 -19.23
CA VAL A 73 -16.69 -9.47 -19.03
C VAL A 73 -15.29 -8.95 -19.33
N THR A 74 -15.14 -8.12 -20.36
CA THR A 74 -13.87 -7.48 -20.73
C THR A 74 -13.37 -6.51 -19.67
N ASP A 75 -14.26 -5.71 -19.07
CA ASP A 75 -13.89 -4.79 -17.99
C ASP A 75 -13.54 -5.56 -16.71
N MET A 76 -14.33 -6.59 -16.37
CA MET A 76 -14.04 -7.46 -15.22
C MET A 76 -12.72 -8.20 -15.38
N GLN A 77 -12.35 -8.66 -16.57
CA GLN A 77 -11.02 -9.24 -16.80
C GLN A 77 -9.89 -8.23 -16.66
N THR A 78 -10.13 -6.96 -16.98
CA THR A 78 -9.11 -5.91 -16.87
C THR A 78 -8.78 -5.58 -15.42
N PHE A 79 -9.80 -5.50 -14.55
CA PHE A 79 -9.61 -5.22 -13.12
C PHE A 79 -9.39 -6.48 -12.26
N PHE A 80 -9.94 -7.63 -12.66
CA PHE A 80 -9.93 -8.87 -11.88
C PHE A 80 -9.30 -10.08 -12.57
N GLY A 81 -8.61 -9.90 -13.69
CA GLY A 81 -7.99 -10.99 -14.45
C GLY A 81 -6.78 -11.66 -13.79
N SER A 82 -6.19 -11.06 -12.76
CA SER A 82 -5.09 -11.64 -11.99
C SER A 82 -5.21 -11.27 -10.52
N LEU A 83 -4.74 -12.16 -9.64
CA LEU A 83 -4.74 -11.94 -8.19
C LEU A 83 -4.00 -10.65 -7.79
N LEU A 84 -2.89 -10.33 -8.46
CA LEU A 84 -2.15 -9.10 -8.15
C LEU A 84 -2.95 -7.86 -8.57
N MET A 85 -3.67 -7.94 -9.71
CA MET A 85 -4.53 -6.85 -10.17
C MET A 85 -5.73 -6.66 -9.24
N THR A 86 -6.40 -7.74 -8.80
CA THR A 86 -7.50 -7.64 -7.84
C THR A 86 -7.07 -7.00 -6.52
N MET A 87 -5.90 -7.38 -6.00
CA MET A 87 -5.33 -6.75 -4.80
C MET A 87 -5.06 -5.27 -5.00
N LEU A 88 -4.54 -4.88 -6.17
CA LEU A 88 -4.26 -3.49 -6.52
C LEU A 88 -5.54 -2.67 -6.67
N THR A 89 -6.56 -3.20 -7.35
CA THR A 89 -7.87 -2.56 -7.48
C THR A 89 -8.55 -2.39 -6.13
N LEU A 90 -8.53 -3.40 -5.25
CA LEU A 90 -9.06 -3.26 -3.89
C LEU A 90 -8.30 -2.22 -3.08
N PHE A 91 -6.98 -2.20 -3.20
CA PHE A 91 -6.16 -1.20 -2.54
C PHE A 91 -6.51 0.21 -3.02
N MET A 92 -6.65 0.41 -4.34
CA MET A 92 -7.11 1.68 -4.93
C MET A 92 -8.52 2.04 -4.48
N THR A 93 -9.41 1.07 -4.30
CA THR A 93 -10.77 1.31 -3.78
C THR A 93 -10.72 1.82 -2.35
N ILE A 94 -9.93 1.18 -1.48
CA ILE A 94 -9.81 1.54 -0.05
C ILE A 94 -9.14 2.90 0.12
N SER A 95 -8.18 3.26 -0.75
CA SER A 95 -7.50 4.55 -0.70
C SER A 95 -8.27 5.68 -1.41
N GLY A 96 -9.41 5.40 -2.04
CA GLY A 96 -10.18 6.38 -2.83
C GLY A 96 -9.48 6.81 -4.15
N GLY A 97 -8.60 5.95 -4.68
CA GLY A 97 -7.87 6.20 -5.92
C GLY A 97 -8.65 5.88 -7.20
N LEU A 98 -9.72 5.09 -7.10
CA LEU A 98 -10.61 4.82 -8.25
C LEU A 98 -11.49 6.02 -8.62
N ASP A 99 -11.71 6.95 -7.68
CA ASP A 99 -12.59 8.10 -7.86
C ASP A 99 -11.92 9.25 -8.65
N TRP A 100 -10.66 9.09 -9.03
CA TRP A 100 -9.83 10.13 -9.67
C TRP A 100 -9.79 10.00 -11.20
N TRP A 101 -10.55 9.07 -11.80
CA TRP A 101 -10.67 8.83 -13.23
C TRP A 101 -12.12 8.82 -13.70
#